data_AF-A0A2H5ZG08-F1
#
_entry.id   AF-A0A2H5ZG08-F1
#
_cell.length_a   1.000
_cell.length_b   1.000
_cell.length_c   1.000
_cell.angle_alpha   90.00
_cell.angle_beta   90.00
_cell.angle_gamma   90.00
#
_symmetry.space_group_name_H-M   'P 1'
#
loop_
_entity.id
_entity.type
_entity.pdbx_description
1 polymer ?
#
loop_
_entity_poly.entity_id
_entity_poly.type
_entity_poly.pdbx_seq_one_letter_code
_entity_poly.pdbx_strand_id
1 'polypeptide(L)'
;MLPWWAWLLLGLGGASAVGAVAAYVVLRATAAGRRFLALSRRGKVRFGRSLVRDPAVPRRAKWILGGLAIYLAFPLDIIPDAVPILGHLDDLLVALLAIALVLVSTPREALERALREGEAYDAGRRRAAP
;
A
#
# COMPACT_ATOMS: atom_id res chain seq x y z
N MET A 1 38.34 -4.21 3.79
CA MET A 1 37.46 -5.41 3.80
C MET A 1 36.14 -4.99 4.40
N LEU A 2 35.02 -5.15 3.69
CA LEU A 2 33.72 -4.79 4.27
C LEU A 2 33.39 -5.71 5.44
N PRO A 3 32.83 -5.19 6.54
CA PRO A 3 32.43 -5.99 7.68
C PRO A 3 31.25 -6.90 7.32
N TRP A 4 31.13 -8.05 8.00
CA TRP A 4 30.11 -9.08 7.69
C TRP A 4 28.67 -8.57 7.80
N TRP A 5 28.41 -7.62 8.70
CA TRP A 5 27.10 -6.97 8.83
C TRP A 5 26.74 -6.14 7.60
N ALA A 6 27.71 -5.64 6.84
CA ALA A 6 27.44 -4.89 5.61
C ALA A 6 26.86 -5.79 4.51
N TRP A 7 27.25 -7.07 4.45
CA TRP A 7 26.65 -8.04 3.55
C TRP A 7 25.20 -8.38 3.93
N LEU A 8 24.88 -8.40 5.22
CA LEU A 8 23.50 -8.55 5.69
C LEU A 8 22.63 -7.35 5.29
N LEU A 9 23.16 -6.13 5.43
CA LEU A 9 22.46 -4.92 5.00
C LEU A 9 22.25 -4.88 3.48
N LEU A 10 23.26 -5.27 2.68
CA LEU A 10 23.14 -5.35 1.23
C LEU A 10 22.14 -6.43 0.79
N GLY A 11 22.15 -7.60 1.43
CA GLY A 11 21.18 -8.67 1.17
C GLY A 11 19.75 -8.25 1.52
N LEU A 12 19.56 -7.63 2.68
CA LEU A 12 18.25 -7.13 3.13
C LEU A 12 17.76 -6.00 2.21
N GLY A 13 18.61 -5.04 1.87
CA GLY A 13 18.30 -3.96 0.94
C GLY A 13 17.93 -4.47 -0.46
N GLY A 14 18.68 -5.45 -0.98
CA GLY A 14 18.38 -6.09 -2.25
C GLY A 14 17.04 -6.83 -2.28
N ALA A 15 16.76 -7.64 -1.25
CA ALA A 15 15.48 -8.35 -1.13
C ALA A 15 14.29 -7.39 -1.00
N SER A 16 14.48 -6.29 -0.26
CA SER A 16 13.48 -5.23 -0.10
C SER A 16 13.20 -4.54 -1.44
N ALA A 17 14.24 -4.17 -2.18
CA ALA A 17 14.11 -3.56 -3.50
C ALA A 17 13.39 -4.48 -4.50
N VAL A 18 13.72 -5.78 -4.50
CA VAL A 18 13.03 -6.77 -5.35
C VAL A 18 11.55 -6.88 -4.96
N GLY A 19 11.24 -6.94 -3.67
CA GLY A 19 9.86 -6.96 -3.17
C GLY A 19 9.08 -5.71 -3.57
N ALA A 20 9.71 -4.52 -3.47
CA ALA A 20 9.12 -3.25 -3.88
C ALA A 20 8.82 -3.21 -5.38
N VAL A 21 9.79 -3.64 -6.20
CA VAL A 21 9.64 -3.70 -7.65
C VAL A 21 8.55 -4.70 -8.03
N ALA A 22 8.53 -5.89 -7.42
CA ALA A 22 7.49 -6.88 -7.65
C ALA A 22 6.10 -6.34 -7.27
N ALA A 23 5.96 -5.69 -6.11
CA ALA A 23 4.72 -5.07 -5.67
C ALA A 23 4.28 -3.95 -6.63
N TYR A 24 5.21 -3.09 -7.05
CA TYR A 24 4.94 -2.04 -8.02
C TYR A 24 4.49 -2.63 -9.37
N VAL A 25 5.16 -3.67 -9.86
CA VAL A 25 4.79 -4.38 -11.08
C VAL A 25 3.39 -5.00 -10.95
N VAL A 26 3.08 -5.67 -9.83
CA VAL A 26 1.74 -6.21 -9.56
C VAL A 26 0.68 -5.11 -9.60
N LEU A 27 0.94 -3.96 -8.97
CA LEU A 27 0.01 -2.83 -8.96
C LEU A 27 -0.20 -2.23 -10.35
N ARG A 28 0.84 -2.18 -11.17
CA ARG A 28 0.77 -1.64 -12.54
C ARG A 28 0.19 -2.63 -13.55
N ALA A 29 0.43 -3.91 -13.38
CA ALA A 29 -0.02 -4.97 -14.28
C ALA A 29 -1.49 -5.36 -14.03
N THR A 30 -1.97 -5.27 -12.79
CA THR A 30 -3.36 -5.63 -12.46
C THR A 30 -4.34 -4.48 -12.73
N ALA A 31 -5.53 -4.81 -13.25
CA ALA A 31 -6.60 -3.83 -13.41
C ALA A 31 -7.00 -3.20 -12.07
N ALA A 32 -7.07 -4.01 -11.01
CA ALA A 32 -7.36 -3.55 -9.66
C ALA A 32 -6.31 -2.58 -9.12
N GLY A 33 -5.02 -2.87 -9.32
CA GLY A 33 -3.93 -2.01 -8.87
C GLY A 33 -3.93 -0.65 -9.58
N ARG A 34 -4.13 -0.63 -10.91
CA ARG A 34 -4.23 0.64 -11.67
C ARG A 34 -5.39 1.50 -11.19
N ARG A 35 -6.55 0.89 -10.94
CA ARG A 35 -7.73 1.58 -10.40
C ARG A 35 -7.46 2.13 -9.01
N PHE A 36 -6.86 1.34 -8.12
CA PHE A 36 -6.47 1.80 -6.78
C PHE A 36 -5.48 2.98 -6.82
N LEU A 37 -4.46 2.92 -7.68
CA LEU A 37 -3.49 3.99 -7.83
C LEU A 37 -4.15 5.31 -8.29
N ALA A 38 -5.16 5.20 -9.16
CA ALA A 38 -5.95 6.33 -9.66
C ALA A 38 -6.91 6.95 -8.63
N LEU A 39 -7.20 6.26 -7.51
CA LEU A 39 -8.05 6.81 -6.46
C LEU A 39 -7.40 8.01 -5.76
N SER A 40 -8.21 9.00 -5.41
CA SER A 40 -7.78 10.11 -4.55
C SER A 40 -7.41 9.61 -3.15
N ARG A 41 -6.70 10.42 -2.36
CA ARG A 41 -6.38 10.08 -0.95
C ARG A 41 -7.65 9.67 -0.17
N ARG A 42 -8.77 10.35 -0.41
CA ARG A 42 -10.05 10.05 0.24
C ARG A 42 -10.72 8.79 -0.35
N GLY A 43 -10.62 8.58 -1.65
CA GLY A 43 -11.05 7.35 -2.33
C GLY A 43 -10.33 6.11 -1.80
N LYS A 44 -9.02 6.21 -1.55
CA LYS A 44 -8.20 5.14 -0.92
C LYS A 44 -8.66 4.81 0.51
N VAL A 45 -9.00 5.83 1.31
CA VAL A 45 -9.57 5.62 2.65
C VAL A 45 -10.92 4.90 2.56
N ARG A 46 -11.78 5.28 1.61
CA ARG A 46 -13.07 4.63 1.42
C ARG A 46 -12.93 3.18 0.98
N PHE A 47 -12.03 2.92 0.04
CA PHE A 47 -11.63 1.59 -0.39
C PHE A 47 -11.19 0.72 0.79
N GLY A 48 -10.26 1.20 1.62
CA GLY A 48 -9.78 0.48 2.79
C GLY A 48 -10.90 0.19 3.80
N ARG A 49 -11.77 1.17 4.06
CA ARG A 49 -12.93 1.00 4.95
C ARG A 49 -13.93 -0.04 4.44
N SER A 50 -14.16 -0.10 3.13
CA SER A 50 -15.02 -1.11 2.50
C SER A 50 -14.44 -2.52 2.72
N LEU A 51 -13.13 -2.70 2.46
CA LEU A 51 -12.45 -3.99 2.67
C LEU A 51 -12.45 -4.46 4.13
N VAL A 52 -12.23 -3.55 5.09
CA VAL A 52 -12.25 -3.93 6.51
C VAL A 52 -13.65 -4.39 6.94
N ARG A 53 -14.71 -3.77 6.41
CA ARG A 53 -16.10 -4.10 6.72
C ARG A 53 -16.62 -5.34 6.01
N ASP A 54 -16.07 -5.68 4.85
CA ASP A 54 -16.54 -6.82 4.07
C ASP A 54 -16.18 -8.15 4.78
N PRO A 55 -17.17 -9.01 5.12
CA PRO A 55 -16.93 -10.28 5.80
C PRO A 55 -16.19 -11.30 4.92
N ALA A 56 -16.26 -11.17 3.59
CA ALA A 56 -15.56 -12.05 2.66
C ALA A 56 -14.04 -11.78 2.61
N VAL A 57 -13.59 -10.64 3.14
CA VAL A 57 -12.16 -10.28 3.16
C VAL A 57 -11.44 -11.09 4.24
N PRO A 58 -10.36 -11.82 3.90
CA PRO A 58 -9.60 -12.59 4.87
C PRO A 58 -9.04 -11.72 5.99
N ARG A 59 -9.05 -12.24 7.23
CA ARG A 59 -8.53 -11.53 8.41
C ARG A 59 -7.10 -11.03 8.20
N ARG A 60 -6.24 -11.82 7.53
CA ARG A 60 -4.88 -11.43 7.15
C ARG A 60 -4.82 -10.11 6.37
N ALA A 61 -5.71 -9.92 5.39
CA ALA A 61 -5.74 -8.71 4.58
C ALA A 61 -6.21 -7.50 5.41
N LYS A 62 -7.13 -7.72 6.36
CA LYS A 62 -7.57 -6.69 7.32
C LYS A 62 -6.44 -6.30 8.27
N TRP A 63 -5.67 -7.26 8.77
CA TRP A 63 -4.50 -6.99 9.61
C TRP A 63 -3.42 -6.22 8.84
N ILE A 64 -3.16 -6.57 7.58
CA ILE A 64 -2.20 -5.84 6.74
C ILE A 64 -2.69 -4.39 6.50
N LEU A 65 -3.97 -4.20 6.17
CA LEU A 65 -4.56 -2.86 6.03
C LEU A 65 -4.50 -2.05 7.31
N GLY A 66 -4.81 -2.67 8.45
CA GLY A 66 -4.74 -2.04 9.77
C GLY A 66 -3.31 -1.67 10.14
N GLY A 67 -2.36 -2.58 9.93
CA GLY A 67 -0.93 -2.35 10.15
C GLY A 67 -0.40 -1.23 9.27
N LEU A 68 -0.75 -1.22 7.98
CA LEU A 68 -0.39 -0.13 7.07
C LEU A 68 -1.01 1.20 7.51
N ALA A 69 -2.27 1.20 7.94
CA ALA A 69 -2.94 2.42 8.41
C ALA A 69 -2.28 2.96 9.69
N ILE A 70 -1.91 2.08 10.63
CA ILE A 70 -1.16 2.45 11.83
C ILE A 70 0.20 2.99 11.43
N TYR A 71 0.93 2.29 10.57
CA TYR A 71 2.25 2.70 10.08
C TYR A 71 2.21 4.11 9.46
N LEU A 72 1.25 4.37 8.55
CA LEU A 72 1.10 5.67 7.90
C LEU A 72 0.54 6.76 8.83
N ALA A 73 -0.21 6.39 9.87
CA ALA A 73 -0.75 7.33 10.85
C ALA A 73 0.22 7.60 12.01
N PHE A 74 1.27 6.80 12.15
CA PHE A 74 2.21 6.90 13.25
C PHE A 74 3.33 7.89 12.89
N PRO A 75 3.42 9.04 13.57
CA PRO A 75 4.38 10.09 13.28
C PRO A 75 5.74 9.79 13.92
N LEU A 76 6.25 8.55 13.83
CA LEU A 76 7.58 8.23 14.33
C LEU A 76 8.60 8.29 13.19
N ASP A 77 9.19 9.46 13.08
CA ASP A 77 10.46 9.69 12.40
C ASP A 77 11.58 9.00 13.21
N ILE A 78 11.75 7.69 13.04
CA ILE A 78 12.83 6.90 13.69
C ILE A 78 14.17 7.09 12.96
N ILE A 79 14.15 7.67 11.75
CA ILE A 79 15.35 7.97 10.96
C ILE A 79 15.65 9.47 11.09
N PRO A 80 16.48 9.89 12.06
CA PRO A 80 16.95 11.27 12.11
C PRO A 80 17.63 11.66 10.80
N ASP A 81 17.53 12.94 10.46
CA ASP A 81 17.83 13.65 9.20
C ASP A 81 19.25 13.48 8.60
N ALA A 82 19.79 12.26 8.50
CA ALA A 82 21.13 11.99 7.96
C ALA A 82 21.14 11.56 6.49
N VAL A 83 20.03 11.02 5.94
CA VAL A 83 19.94 10.64 4.52
C VAL A 83 18.58 11.02 3.91
N PRO A 84 18.44 12.22 3.34
CA PRO A 84 17.16 12.77 2.85
C PRO A 84 16.43 11.93 1.78
N ILE A 85 17.12 11.00 1.11
CA ILE A 85 16.57 10.23 -0.02
C ILE A 85 16.16 8.81 0.39
N LEU A 86 16.75 8.23 1.44
CA LEU A 86 16.50 6.83 1.84
C LEU A 86 15.28 6.68 2.76
N GLY A 87 14.99 7.65 3.63
CA GLY A 87 13.87 7.55 4.58
C GLY A 87 12.50 7.44 3.91
N HIS A 88 12.30 8.12 2.77
CA HIS A 88 11.01 8.10 2.06
C HIS A 88 10.80 6.86 1.18
N LEU A 89 11.90 6.20 0.80
CA LEU A 89 11.83 5.00 -0.04
C LEU A 89 11.26 3.81 0.74
N ASP A 90 11.54 3.74 2.05
CA ASP A 90 11.04 2.67 2.91
C ASP A 90 9.52 2.75 3.10
N ASP A 91 8.99 3.95 3.38
CA ASP A 91 7.53 4.17 3.49
C ASP A 91 6.79 3.79 2.22
N LEU A 92 7.34 4.17 1.07
CA LEU A 92 6.78 3.83 -0.24
C LEU A 92 6.82 2.32 -0.48
N LEU A 93 7.93 1.66 -0.12
CA LEU A 93 8.11 0.22 -0.24
C LEU A 93 7.08 -0.53 0.59
N VAL A 94 6.96 -0.17 1.87
CA VAL A 94 6.00 -0.78 2.81
C VAL A 94 4.57 -0.59 2.29
N ALA A 95 4.23 0.61 1.83
CA ALA A 95 2.91 0.89 1.28
C ALA A 95 2.61 0.08 0.00
N LEU A 96 3.54 0.04 -0.96
CA LEU A 96 3.37 -0.71 -2.20
C LEU A 96 3.20 -2.21 -1.92
N LEU A 97 4.06 -2.76 -1.06
CA LEU A 97 4.02 -4.18 -0.71
C LEU A 97 2.72 -4.55 0.03
N ALA A 98 2.34 -3.77 1.04
CA ALA A 98 1.13 -4.01 1.81
C ALA A 98 -0.12 -3.96 0.92
N ILE A 99 -0.24 -2.97 0.04
CA ILE A 99 -1.37 -2.90 -0.90
C ILE A 99 -1.34 -4.06 -1.89
N ALA A 100 -0.19 -4.38 -2.49
CA ALA A 100 -0.08 -5.51 -3.42
C ALA A 100 -0.53 -6.83 -2.75
N LEU A 101 -0.11 -7.06 -1.50
CA LEU A 101 -0.53 -8.23 -0.72
C LEU A 101 -2.04 -8.22 -0.45
N VAL A 102 -2.63 -7.06 -0.12
CA VAL A 102 -4.08 -6.95 0.07
C VAL A 102 -4.83 -7.25 -1.23
N LEU A 103 -4.38 -6.74 -2.37
CA LEU A 103 -5.01 -7.00 -3.68
C LEU A 103 -4.95 -8.48 -4.05
N VAL A 104 -3.81 -9.12 -3.85
CA VAL A 104 -3.61 -10.55 -4.20
C VAL A 104 -4.34 -11.48 -3.23
N SER A 105 -4.45 -11.10 -1.96
CA SER A 105 -5.04 -11.95 -0.92
C SER A 105 -6.54 -11.80 -0.74
N THR A 106 -7.15 -10.79 -1.38
CA THR A 106 -8.58 -10.47 -1.27
C THR A 106 -9.38 -11.10 -2.42
N PRO A 107 -10.54 -11.74 -2.15
CA PRO A 107 -11.43 -12.24 -3.20
C PRO A 107 -11.83 -11.14 -4.18
N ARG A 108 -11.88 -11.49 -5.47
CA ARG A 108 -12.10 -10.54 -6.57
C ARG A 108 -13.39 -9.75 -6.37
N GLU A 109 -14.44 -10.37 -5.87
CA GLU A 109 -15.76 -9.75 -5.70
C GLU A 109 -15.72 -8.66 -4.62
N ALA A 110 -15.05 -8.93 -3.49
CA ALA A 110 -14.87 -7.96 -2.41
C ALA A 110 -13.97 -6.81 -2.86
N LEU A 111 -12.90 -7.12 -3.57
CA LEU A 111 -11.98 -6.11 -4.11
C LEU A 111 -12.67 -5.17 -5.11
N GLU A 112 -13.44 -5.74 -6.03
CA GLU A 112 -14.21 -4.99 -7.02
C GLU A 112 -15.27 -4.08 -6.38
N ARG A 113 -15.96 -4.54 -5.32
CA ARG A 113 -16.88 -3.68 -4.55
C ARG A 113 -16.15 -2.51 -3.91
N ALA A 114 -15.03 -2.78 -3.26
CA ALA A 114 -14.24 -1.73 -2.59
C ALA A 114 -13.71 -0.69 -3.59
N LEU A 115 -13.23 -1.12 -4.76
CA LEU A 115 -12.79 -0.21 -5.83
C LEU A 115 -13.94 0.68 -6.33
N ARG A 116 -15.11 0.08 -6.60
CA ARG A 116 -16.29 0.82 -7.03
C ARG A 116 -16.74 1.85 -5.99
N GLU A 117 -16.71 1.51 -4.70
CA GLU A 117 -17.03 2.46 -3.64
C GLU A 117 -16.06 3.65 -3.61
N GLY A 118 -14.75 3.40 -3.79
CA GLY A 118 -13.74 4.45 -3.88
C GLY A 118 -13.94 5.36 -5.10
N GLU A 119 -14.20 4.76 -6.26
CA GLU A 119 -14.45 5.49 -7.52
C GLU A 119 -15.73 6.32 -7.45
N ALA A 120 -16.81 5.77 -6.89
CA ALA A 120 -18.06 6.47 -6.69
C ALA A 120 -17.91 7.68 -5.76
N TYR A 121 -17.11 7.55 -4.70
CA TYR A 121 -16.77 8.67 -3.82
C TYR A 121 -16.05 9.78 -4.57
N ASP A 122 -15.04 9.43 -5.38
CA ASP A 122 -14.27 10.40 -6.17
C ASP A 122 -15.12 11.07 -7.26
N ALA A 123 -16.00 10.31 -7.93
CA ALA A 123 -16.91 10.84 -8.93
C ALA A 123 -17.93 11.81 -8.32
N GLY A 124 -18.49 11.47 -7.15
CA GLY A 124 -19.39 12.34 -6.41
C GLY A 124 -18.72 13.65 -6.00
N ARG A 125 -17.46 13.58 -5.54
CA ARG A 125 -16.69 14.79 -5.20
C ARG A 125 -16.41 15.68 -6.41
N ARG A 126 -16.08 15.12 -7.58
CA ARG A 126 -15.83 15.92 -8.79
C ARG A 126 -17.05 16.68 -9.27
N ARG A 127 -18.25 16.09 -9.14
CA ARG A 127 -19.51 16.75 -9.49
C ARG A 127 -19.91 17.85 -8.50
N ALA A 128 -19.44 17.78 -7.25
CA ALA A 128 -19.71 18.76 -6.22
C ALA A 128 -18.67 19.89 -6.13
N ALA A 129 -17.63 19.86 -6.98
CA ALA A 129 -16.68 20.96 -7.11
C ALA A 129 -17.30 22.03 -8.04
N PRO A 130 -17.50 23.27 -7.55
CA PRO A 130 -18.08 24.36 -8.34
C PRO A 130 -17.13 24.87 -9.44
#